data_AF-A0A957A4C1-F1
#
_entry.id   AF-A0A957A4C1-F1
#
_cell.length_a   1.000
_cell.length_b   1.000
_cell.length_c   1.000
_cell.angle_alpha   90.00
_cell.angle_beta   90.00
_cell.angle_gamma   90.00
#
_symmetry.space_group_name_H-M   'P 1'
#
loop_
_entity.id
_entity.type
_entity.pdbx_description
1 polymer ?
#
loop_
_entity_poly.entity_id
_entity_poly.type
_entity_poly.pdbx_seq_one_letter_code
_entity_poly.pdbx_strand_id
1 'polypeptide(L)' 'MYSPKIPEQLIPPLYRLGQAQGRPMTHLVAEAVERYLAAEGWLDECAPPNAPPDNVVRGVFDGADGRRATSTPCLASAT' A
#
# COMPACT_ATOMS: atom_id res chain seq x y z
N MET A 1 -7.92 19.73 -13.12
CA MET A 1 -6.88 18.71 -12.85
C MET A 1 -6.65 17.94 -14.13
N TYR A 2 -5.42 17.96 -14.67
CA TYR A 2 -5.06 17.17 -15.85
C TYR A 2 -4.86 15.72 -15.42
N SER A 3 -5.55 14.78 -16.07
CA SER A 3 -5.35 13.36 -15.85
C SER A 3 -4.43 12.82 -16.95
N PRO A 4 -3.25 12.28 -16.61
CA PRO A 4 -2.36 11.70 -17.60
C PRO A 4 -3.02 10.49 -18.26
N LYS A 5 -3.06 10.47 -19.59
CA LYS A 5 -3.63 9.37 -20.35
C LYS A 5 -2.59 8.30 -20.61
N ILE A 6 -3.01 7.04 -20.47
CA ILE A 6 -2.21 5.89 -20.90
C ILE A 6 -2.13 5.91 -22.44
N PRO A 7 -0.94 5.71 -23.04
CA PRO A 7 -0.80 5.58 -24.48
C PRO A 7 -1.68 4.47 -25.07
N GLU A 8 -2.36 4.73 -26.19
CA GLU A 8 -3.35 3.82 -26.78
C GLU A 8 -2.77 2.45 -27.15
N GLN A 9 -1.51 2.43 -27.58
CA GLN A 9 -0.80 1.19 -27.93
C GLN A 9 -0.63 0.23 -26.74
N LEU A 10 -0.71 0.73 -25.51
CA LEU A 10 -0.59 -0.08 -24.29
C LEU A 10 -1.94 -0.64 -23.82
N ILE A 11 -3.07 -0.09 -24.28
CA ILE A 11 -4.40 -0.51 -23.82
C ILE A 11 -4.70 -1.97 -24.20
N PRO A 12 -4.51 -2.43 -25.46
CA PRO A 12 -4.79 -3.82 -25.83
C PRO A 12 -3.99 -4.87 -25.04
N PRO A 13 -2.65 -4.76 -24.88
CA PRO A 13 -1.90 -5.75 -24.11
C PRO A 13 -2.25 -5.72 -22.61
N LEU A 14 -2.45 -4.54 -22.02
CA LEU A 14 -2.85 -4.43 -20.61
C LEU A 14 -4.25 -5.01 -20.35
N TYR A 15 -5.18 -4.81 -21.27
CA TYR A 15 -6.51 -5.41 -21.18
C TYR A 15 -6.45 -6.93 -21.24
N ARG A 16 -5.68 -7.51 -22.18
CA ARG A 16 -5.48 -8.97 -22.28
C ARG A 16 -4.84 -9.54 -21.01
N LEU A 17 -3.86 -8.84 -20.45
CA LEU A 17 -3.21 -9.24 -19.21
C LEU A 17 -4.20 -9.24 -18.04
N GLY A 18 -5.03 -8.20 -17.92
CA GLY A 18 -6.10 -8.13 -16.91
C GLY A 18 -7.08 -9.29 -17.02
N GLN A 19 -7.53 -9.60 -18.23
CA GLN A 19 -8.41 -10.73 -18.51
C GLN A 19 -7.78 -12.07 -18.10
N ALA A 20 -6.53 -12.30 -18.47
CA ALA A 20 -5.81 -13.54 -18.13
C ALA A 20 -5.64 -13.72 -16.61
N GLN A 21 -5.56 -12.64 -15.85
CA GLN A 21 -5.42 -12.67 -14.38
C GLN A 21 -6.77 -12.56 -13.64
N GLY A 22 -7.89 -12.36 -14.35
CA GLY A 22 -9.19 -12.09 -13.73
C GLY A 22 -9.23 -10.77 -12.95
N ARG A 23 -8.41 -9.78 -13.34
CA ARG A 23 -8.28 -8.48 -12.65
C ARG A 23 -8.60 -7.32 -13.60
N PRO A 24 -9.21 -6.22 -13.10
CA PRO A 24 -9.41 -5.03 -13.91
C PRO A 24 -8.06 -4.40 -14.28
N MET A 25 -7.94 -3.94 -15.54
CA MET A 25 -6.72 -3.34 -16.09
C MET A 25 -6.16 -2.19 -15.24
N THR A 26 -7.05 -1.38 -14.65
CA THR A 26 -6.68 -0.25 -13.77
C THR A 26 -5.86 -0.67 -12.57
N HIS A 27 -6.15 -1.84 -11.97
CA HIS A 27 -5.38 -2.34 -10.82
C HIS A 27 -3.97 -2.76 -11.22
N LEU A 28 -3.81 -3.35 -12.42
CA LEU A 28 -2.49 -3.71 -12.94
C LEU A 28 -1.62 -2.48 -13.18
N VAL A 29 -2.23 -1.42 -13.75
CA VAL A 29 -1.52 -0.17 -14.02
C VAL A 29 -1.15 0.53 -12.71
N ALA A 30 -2.07 0.59 -11.74
CA ALA A 30 -1.80 1.16 -10.43
C ALA A 30 -0.62 0.44 -9.76
N GLU A 31 -0.65 -0.89 -9.70
CA GLU A 31 0.40 -1.70 -9.10
C GLU A 31 1.77 -1.52 -9.80
N ALA A 32 1.77 -1.41 -11.14
CA ALA A 32 3.00 -1.16 -11.90
C ALA A 32 3.57 0.23 -11.63
N VAL A 33 2.71 1.26 -11.56
CA VAL A 33 3.12 2.64 -11.26
C VAL A 33 3.61 2.76 -9.83
N GLU A 34 2.92 2.17 -8.86
CA GLU A 34 3.33 2.14 -7.45
C GLU A 34 4.70 1.49 -7.29
N ARG A 35 4.92 0.31 -7.90
CA ARG A 35 6.23 -0.35 -7.86
C ARG A 35 7.34 0.51 -8.46
N TYR A 36 7.08 1.18 -9.58
CA TYR A 36 8.05 2.06 -10.20
C TYR A 36 8.39 3.26 -9.29
N LEU A 37 7.38 3.91 -8.73
CA LEU A 37 7.58 5.06 -7.85
C LEU A 37 8.27 4.68 -6.53
N ALA A 38 7.96 3.50 -5.97
CA ALA A 38 8.68 2.96 -4.81
C ALA A 38 10.15 2.69 -5.12
N ALA A 39 10.44 2.08 -6.28
CA ALA A 39 11.82 1.82 -6.72
C ALA A 39 12.63 3.11 -6.93
N GLU A 40 11.97 4.17 -7.37
CA GLU A 40 12.56 5.51 -7.53
C GLU A 40 12.61 6.31 -6.21
N GLY A 41 12.13 5.75 -5.09
CA GLY A 41 12.12 6.41 -3.77
C GLY A 41 11.09 7.53 -3.63
N TRP A 42 10.10 7.60 -4.52
CA TRP A 42 9.00 8.58 -4.47
C TRP A 42 7.83 8.12 -3.60
N LEU A 43 7.76 6.83 -3.28
CA LEU A 43 6.86 6.27 -2.29
C LEU A 43 7.70 5.73 -1.15
N ASP A 44 7.52 6.30 0.04
CA ASP A 44 8.07 5.72 1.26
C ASP A 44 7.40 4.36 1.49
N GLU A 45 8.21 3.30 1.47
CA GLU A 45 7.77 1.95 1.77
C GLU A 45 7.51 1.83 3.28
N CYS A 46 6.41 2.38 3.79
CA CYS A 46 5.85 2.08 5.12
C CYS A 46 4.49 2.77 5.35
N ALA A 47 3.41 2.14 4.90
CA ALA A 47 2.14 2.21 5.61
C ALA A 47 1.36 0.92 5.33
N PRO A 48 1.23 -0.03 6.28
CA PRO A 48 0.27 -1.10 6.11
C PRO A 48 -1.13 -0.46 5.96
N PRO A 49 -1.97 -0.91 5.01
CA PRO A 49 -3.20 -0.23 4.63
C PRO A 49 -4.34 -0.32 5.66
N ASN A 50 -4.05 -0.40 6.98
CA ASN A 50 -5.03 -0.39 8.08
C ASN A 50 -4.38 -0.16 9.47
N ALA A 51 -3.47 0.81 9.64
CA ALA A 51 -3.20 1.32 10.99
C ALA A 51 -4.28 2.38 11.30
N PRO A 52 -5.21 2.13 12.26
CA PRO A 52 -6.10 3.18 12.71
C PRO A 52 -5.26 4.33 13.27
N PRO A 53 -5.66 5.60 13.08
CA PRO A 53 -4.89 6.71 13.59
C PRO A 53 -4.78 6.60 15.12
N ASP A 54 -3.58 6.87 15.66
CA ASP A 54 -3.20 6.79 17.09
C ASP A 54 -4.04 7.68 18.03
N ASN A 55 -5.08 8.34 17.51
CA ASN A 55 -6.03 9.16 18.27
C ASN A 55 -7.27 8.38 18.75
N VAL A 56 -7.28 7.04 18.71
CA VAL A 56 -8.31 6.23 19.40
C VAL A 56 -7.71 5.52 20.62
N VAL A 57 -7.39 6.29 21.66
CA VAL A 57 -7.38 5.78 23.04
C VAL A 57 -8.20 6.70 23.92
N ARG A 58 -9.47 6.35 24.13
CA ARG A 58 -10.07 6.20 25.47
C ARG A 58 -11.56 5.86 25.38
N GLY A 59 -11.89 4.69 25.93
CA GLY A 59 -13.19 4.43 26.53
C GLY A 59 -13.97 3.31 25.84
N VAL A 60 -13.89 2.10 26.42
CA VAL A 60 -15.02 1.28 26.91
C VAL A 60 -14.48 -0.13 27.24
N PHE A 61 -14.88 -0.63 28.40
CA PHE A 61 -14.43 -1.85 29.09
C PHE A 61 -14.67 -3.14 28.27
N ASP A 62 -13.78 -4.14 28.38
CA ASP A 62 -14.09 -5.41 29.05
C ASP A 62 -12.83 -6.28 29.29
N GLY A 63 -12.90 -7.16 30.29
CA GLY A 63 -11.77 -7.78 30.98
C GLY A 63 -11.08 -8.98 30.29
N ALA A 64 -9.93 -9.33 30.89
CA ALA A 64 -9.21 -10.61 30.83
C ALA A 64 -8.59 -11.03 29.48
N ASP A 65 -7.26 -10.88 29.32
CA ASP A 65 -6.27 -11.96 29.50
C ASP A 65 -4.87 -11.42 29.17
N GLY A 66 -3.85 -11.93 29.86
CA GLY A 66 -2.48 -11.40 29.81
C GLY A 66 -1.72 -11.83 28.57
N ARG A 67 -1.17 -10.87 27.82
CA ARG A 67 0.12 -11.02 27.12
C ARG A 67 0.70 -9.65 26.73
N ARG A 68 1.81 -9.27 27.38
CA ARG A 68 2.71 -8.19 26.96
C ARG A 68 3.28 -8.55 25.60
N ALA A 69 2.90 -7.84 24.54
CA ALA A 69 3.74 -7.70 23.36
C ALA A 69 4.56 -6.42 23.55
N THR A 70 5.79 -6.61 24.01
CA THR A 70 6.81 -5.58 24.11
C THR A 70 7.08 -4.97 22.74
N SER A 71 6.93 -3.66 22.68
CA SER A 71 7.58 -2.75 21.76
C SER A 71 8.98 -3.24 21.33
N THR A 72 9.19 -3.36 20.02
CA THR A 72 10.53 -3.41 19.43
C THR A 72 10.70 -2.15 18.60
N PRO A 73 11.56 -1.20 18.99
CA PRO A 73 11.83 -0.03 18.17
C PRO A 73 12.72 -0.41 16.97
N CYS A 74 12.38 0.12 15.81
CA CYS A 74 13.24 0.17 14.62
C CYS A 74 14.65 0.60 15.02
N LEU A 75 15.65 -0.26 14.77
CA LEU A 75 17.04 0.17 14.75
C LEU A 75 17.22 1.10 13.55
N ALA A 76 17.28 2.40 13.82
CA ALA A 76 17.93 3.35 12.94
C ALA A 76 19.44 3.10 12.99
N SER A 77 20.03 2.89 11.82
CA SER A 77 21.45 2.70 11.58
C SER A 77 22.29 3.85 12.15
N ALA A 78 23.27 3.52 12.98
CA ALA A 78 24.32 4.44 13.38
C ALA A 78 25.41 4.51 12.30
N THR A 79 25.84 5.73 11.97
CA THR A 79 27.15 6.03 11.39
C THR A 79 27.88 6.92 12.38
#